data_AF-A0A2T2S138-F1
#
_entry.id   AF-A0A2T2S138-F1
#
_cell.length_a   1.000
_cell.length_b   1.000
_cell.length_c   1.000
_cell.angle_alpha   90.00
_cell.angle_beta   90.00
_cell.angle_gamma   90.00
#
_symmetry.space_group_name_H-M   'P 1'
#
loop_
_entity.id
_entity.type
_entity.pdbx_description
1 polymer ?
#
loop_
_entity_poly.entity_id
_entity_poly.type
_entity_poly.pdbx_seq_one_letter_code
_entity_poly.pdbx_strand_id
1 'polypeptide(L)'
;MGRKLILASLLLGAPVLVLGCRAQTGGDRQTNPADANGAGGQTGELRLAANGEDFVRQGFTSKNGWQIAFERVAVTLGDVTAYQSDPPFDPDQGGDIQAVETVKLVTEPVTVDLAEGPEDADPIEVTGQQAPAGEYDALAWSLVTANNATIAMEGTAQKDGRTIDFQVSLARQMRYRCGAYVGEQRKGILEPGGTAAVEATFHFDHLFGDAEAPADGDLNQNALGFEPLAALAEDGQLQADANRLRSQLSDADYQTLQNALQGLGHVGEGHCRVNEVTASAGDGNPS
;
A
#
# COMPACT_ATOMS: atom_id res chain seq x y z
N MET A 1 51.49 32.01 25.26
CA MET A 1 51.30 31.48 26.63
C MET A 1 50.76 30.04 26.50
N GLY A 2 50.96 29.05 27.39
CA GLY A 2 51.35 29.03 28.80
C GLY A 2 50.13 28.70 29.69
N ARG A 3 50.17 27.80 30.70
CA ARG A 3 51.31 27.06 31.29
C ARG A 3 50.86 25.96 32.31
N LYS A 4 51.31 24.71 32.12
CA LYS A 4 51.46 23.59 33.13
C LYS A 4 50.17 22.89 33.63
N LEU A 5 50.10 21.52 33.64
CA LEU A 5 50.62 20.49 34.60
C LEU A 5 49.90 20.52 35.98
N ILE A 6 49.57 19.42 36.66
CA ILE A 6 50.36 18.26 37.18
C ILE A 6 49.41 17.00 37.25
N LEU A 7 49.76 15.78 36.80
CA LEU A 7 50.39 14.62 37.52
C LEU A 7 49.61 14.09 38.76
N ALA A 8 49.56 12.80 39.16
CA ALA A 8 50.07 11.49 38.66
C ALA A 8 48.98 10.39 38.95
N SER A 9 49.12 9.05 39.10
CA SER A 9 50.17 8.00 39.25
C SER A 9 49.56 6.64 38.78
N LEU A 10 50.26 5.56 38.33
CA LEU A 10 51.20 4.59 38.96
C LEU A 10 50.58 3.77 40.13
N LEU A 11 50.67 2.43 40.28
CA LEU A 11 51.19 1.21 39.56
C LEU A 11 50.35 -0.04 40.06
N LEU A 12 50.63 -1.37 39.98
CA LEU A 12 51.78 -2.23 39.56
C LEU A 12 51.36 -3.72 39.31
N GLY A 13 51.49 -4.26 38.08
CA GLY A 13 51.59 -5.73 37.79
C GLY A 13 50.37 -6.64 38.10
N ALA A 14 50.39 -7.95 37.87
CA ALA A 14 51.23 -8.85 37.04
C ALA A 14 50.47 -10.19 36.79
N PRO A 15 50.77 -10.98 35.73
CA PRO A 15 49.94 -12.12 35.32
C PRO A 15 50.27 -13.45 36.03
N VAL A 16 49.28 -14.37 36.05
CA VAL A 16 49.47 -15.79 36.41
C VAL A 16 48.83 -16.68 35.34
N LEU A 17 49.63 -17.57 34.74
CA LEU A 17 49.18 -18.66 33.89
C LEU A 17 49.17 -19.97 34.69
N VAL A 18 48.08 -20.72 34.62
CA VAL A 18 48.03 -22.13 35.08
C VAL A 18 47.28 -22.94 34.04
N LEU A 19 47.96 -23.91 33.41
CA LEU A 19 47.30 -24.97 32.66
C LEU A 19 46.70 -25.99 33.64
N GLY A 20 45.47 -26.44 33.36
CA GLY A 20 44.72 -27.33 34.25
C GLY A 20 43.83 -28.31 33.50
N CYS A 21 44.38 -29.13 32.61
CA CYS A 21 43.63 -30.23 32.01
C CYS A 21 43.27 -31.27 33.08
N ARG A 22 41.97 -31.47 33.34
CA ARG A 22 41.49 -32.57 34.17
C ARG A 22 40.23 -33.18 33.57
N ALA A 23 40.33 -34.42 33.09
CA ALA A 23 39.16 -35.16 32.62
C ALA A 23 38.27 -35.53 33.82
N GLN A 24 36.96 -35.33 33.67
CA GLN A 24 35.94 -35.95 34.52
C GLN A 24 35.07 -36.87 33.67
N THR A 25 35.20 -38.17 33.92
CA THR A 25 34.34 -39.23 33.40
C THR A 25 33.09 -39.38 34.24
N GLY A 26 31.98 -39.80 33.62
CA GLY A 26 30.78 -40.26 34.32
C GLY A 26 29.74 -39.15 34.53
N GLY A 27 28.70 -39.19 33.70
CA GLY A 27 27.64 -38.18 33.70
C GLY A 27 26.71 -38.36 32.52
N ASP A 28 26.09 -39.54 32.40
CA ASP A 28 25.17 -39.90 31.32
C ASP A 28 23.91 -39.04 31.36
N ARG A 29 24.01 -37.82 30.85
CA ARG A 29 22.86 -36.98 30.54
C ARG A 29 22.25 -37.48 29.24
N GLN A 30 21.45 -38.54 29.38
CA GLN A 30 20.69 -39.17 28.31
C GLN A 30 19.68 -38.17 27.70
N THR A 31 20.17 -37.32 26.80
CA THR A 31 19.35 -36.43 25.97
C THR A 31 18.52 -37.32 25.04
N ASN A 32 17.22 -37.42 25.31
CA ASN A 32 16.30 -38.08 24.39
C ASN A 32 16.40 -37.40 23.01
N PRO A 33 16.65 -38.13 21.91
CA PRO A 33 16.59 -37.57 20.56
C PRO A 33 15.12 -37.38 20.10
N ALA A 34 14.24 -36.98 21.02
CA ALA A 34 12.81 -36.74 20.79
C ALA A 34 12.53 -35.28 20.41
N ASP A 35 13.34 -34.33 20.90
CA ASP A 35 13.23 -32.90 20.63
C ASP A 35 13.85 -32.50 19.27
N ALA A 36 13.90 -33.45 18.33
CA ALA A 36 14.31 -33.26 16.94
C ALA A 36 13.12 -33.24 15.95
N ASN A 37 11.89 -33.34 16.44
CA ASN A 37 10.65 -33.18 15.66
C ASN A 37 10.03 -31.80 15.92
N GLY A 38 10.53 -30.79 15.18
CA GLY A 38 10.10 -29.40 15.34
C GLY A 38 10.15 -28.55 14.06
N ALA A 39 10.39 -29.15 12.89
CA ALA A 39 10.41 -28.46 11.60
C ALA A 39 8.98 -28.19 11.05
N GLY A 40 8.07 -27.74 11.91
CA GLY A 40 6.82 -27.10 11.50
C GLY A 40 7.04 -25.59 11.50
N GLY A 41 6.69 -24.92 10.40
CA GLY A 41 6.88 -23.47 10.26
C GLY A 41 6.30 -22.71 11.44
N GLN A 42 7.13 -21.96 12.15
CA GLN A 42 6.68 -21.14 13.27
C GLN A 42 5.80 -20.02 12.71
N THR A 43 4.58 -19.87 13.24
CA THR A 43 3.62 -18.88 12.74
C THR A 43 3.69 -17.58 13.52
N GLY A 44 3.35 -16.48 12.86
CA GLY A 44 3.03 -15.19 13.45
C GLY A 44 1.70 -14.67 12.90
N GLU A 45 1.40 -13.40 13.15
CA GLU A 45 0.22 -12.71 12.64
C GLU A 45 0.59 -11.81 11.45
N LEU A 46 0.04 -12.07 10.27
CA LEU A 46 0.15 -11.20 9.10
C LEU A 46 -1.11 -10.33 8.98
N ARG A 47 -0.93 -9.01 9.01
CA ARG A 47 -2.00 -8.01 8.90
C ARG A 47 -2.04 -7.38 7.51
N LEU A 48 -3.22 -6.94 7.11
CA LEU A 48 -3.44 -6.08 5.95
C LEU A 48 -3.76 -4.66 6.41
N ALA A 49 -3.04 -3.69 5.88
CA ALA A 49 -3.40 -2.28 5.93
C ALA A 49 -3.89 -1.78 4.57
N ALA A 50 -4.75 -0.77 4.57
CA ALA A 50 -5.14 0.00 3.38
C ALA A 50 -4.80 1.48 3.59
N ASN A 51 -4.17 2.09 2.59
CA ASN A 51 -3.59 3.43 2.70
C ASN A 51 -3.97 4.28 1.49
N GLY A 52 -4.47 5.51 1.72
CA GLY A 52 -4.65 6.53 0.67
C GLY A 52 -3.66 7.69 0.79
N GLU A 53 -2.64 7.51 1.64
CA GLU A 53 -1.63 8.50 2.00
C GLU A 53 -2.20 9.76 2.67
N ASP A 54 -1.30 10.68 3.03
CA ASP A 54 -1.64 11.99 3.59
C ASP A 54 -2.62 12.75 2.67
N PHE A 55 -2.53 12.56 1.34
CA PHE A 55 -3.36 13.23 0.33
C PHE A 55 -4.87 13.06 0.54
N VAL A 56 -5.35 11.88 0.98
CA VAL A 56 -6.80 11.68 1.20
C VAL A 56 -7.30 12.25 2.52
N ARG A 57 -6.40 12.65 3.43
CA ARG A 57 -6.72 13.17 4.77
C ARG A 57 -6.50 14.67 4.90
N GLN A 58 -5.33 15.14 4.47
CA GLN A 58 -4.90 16.54 4.51
C GLN A 58 -5.39 17.33 3.29
N GLY A 59 -5.75 16.63 2.20
CA GLY A 59 -6.03 17.24 0.91
C GLY A 59 -4.75 17.66 0.17
N PHE A 60 -4.90 18.12 -1.07
CA PHE A 60 -3.80 18.50 -1.95
C PHE A 60 -4.28 19.43 -3.08
N THR A 61 -3.36 19.95 -3.90
CA THR A 61 -3.73 20.75 -5.08
C THR A 61 -3.45 19.98 -6.37
N SER A 62 -4.52 19.64 -7.09
CA SER A 62 -4.46 18.95 -8.38
C SER A 62 -3.67 19.71 -9.46
N LYS A 63 -3.21 19.00 -10.51
CA LYS A 63 -2.43 19.54 -11.66
C LYS A 63 -3.02 20.77 -12.36
N ASN A 64 -4.33 21.01 -12.21
CA ASN A 64 -5.04 22.15 -12.78
C ASN A 64 -5.52 23.17 -11.74
N GLY A 65 -4.94 23.16 -10.54
CA GLY A 65 -5.06 24.23 -9.54
C GLY A 65 -6.31 24.17 -8.66
N TRP A 66 -7.01 23.03 -8.62
CA TRP A 66 -8.08 22.80 -7.65
C TRP A 66 -7.50 22.23 -6.37
N GLN A 67 -7.75 22.91 -5.26
CA GLN A 67 -7.54 22.39 -3.90
C GLN A 67 -8.64 21.39 -3.59
N ILE A 68 -8.28 20.14 -3.35
CA ILE A 68 -9.21 19.03 -3.07
C ILE A 68 -9.06 18.65 -1.60
N ALA A 69 -10.18 18.56 -0.88
CA ALA A 69 -10.26 17.96 0.44
C ALA A 69 -11.38 16.91 0.44
N PHE A 70 -11.08 15.69 0.87
CA PHE A 70 -12.07 14.62 0.93
C PHE A 70 -12.78 14.59 2.29
N GLU A 71 -14.06 14.23 2.26
CA GLU A 71 -14.85 13.83 3.43
C GLU A 71 -14.98 12.30 3.52
N ARG A 72 -14.83 11.59 2.39
CA ARG A 72 -14.80 10.12 2.33
C ARG A 72 -14.05 9.64 1.08
N VAL A 73 -13.24 8.59 1.21
CA VAL A 73 -12.60 7.87 0.08
C VAL A 73 -12.81 6.38 0.29
N ALA A 74 -14.01 5.90 -0.05
CA ALA A 74 -14.38 4.51 0.13
C ALA A 74 -13.86 3.64 -1.03
N VAL A 75 -13.06 2.62 -0.73
CA VAL A 75 -12.60 1.60 -1.69
C VAL A 75 -13.04 0.20 -1.24
N THR A 76 -13.36 -0.68 -2.18
CA THR A 76 -13.78 -2.06 -1.85
C THR A 76 -12.76 -3.08 -2.34
N LEU A 77 -12.08 -3.72 -1.38
CA LEU A 77 -11.05 -4.75 -1.58
C LEU A 77 -11.68 -6.15 -1.62
N GLY A 78 -11.19 -6.99 -2.52
CA GLY A 78 -11.51 -8.42 -2.61
C GLY A 78 -10.28 -9.25 -2.98
N ASP A 79 -10.36 -10.57 -2.77
CA ASP A 79 -9.32 -11.55 -3.11
C ASP A 79 -7.90 -11.26 -2.55
N VAL A 80 -7.77 -10.43 -1.50
CA VAL A 80 -6.47 -9.96 -1.03
C VAL A 80 -5.64 -11.13 -0.54
N THR A 81 -4.51 -11.37 -1.21
CA THR A 81 -3.63 -12.52 -1.00
C THR A 81 -2.19 -12.05 -0.96
N ALA A 82 -1.48 -12.37 0.12
CA ALA A 82 -0.05 -12.15 0.28
C ALA A 82 0.72 -13.44 -0.01
N TYR A 83 1.93 -13.30 -0.55
CA TYR A 83 2.78 -14.41 -0.96
C TYR A 83 4.21 -14.21 -0.46
N GLN A 84 4.90 -15.31 -0.18
CA GLN A 84 6.36 -15.37 -0.21
C GLN A 84 6.74 -15.99 -1.55
N SER A 85 7.63 -15.38 -2.35
CA SER A 85 7.94 -15.83 -3.71
C SER A 85 9.43 -16.11 -3.96
N ASP A 86 9.71 -17.03 -4.90
CA ASP A 86 11.07 -17.33 -5.37
C ASP A 86 11.05 -17.63 -6.88
N PRO A 87 11.63 -16.76 -7.74
CA PRO A 87 12.23 -15.47 -7.40
C PRO A 87 11.17 -14.45 -6.92
N PRO A 88 11.59 -13.38 -6.22
CA PRO A 88 10.72 -12.26 -5.87
C PRO A 88 9.97 -11.69 -7.08
N PHE A 89 8.69 -11.39 -6.90
CA PHE A 89 7.84 -10.92 -8.00
C PHE A 89 8.20 -9.50 -8.47
N ASP A 90 8.52 -9.39 -9.75
CA ASP A 90 8.76 -8.12 -10.45
C ASP A 90 7.52 -7.77 -11.31
N PRO A 91 6.78 -6.69 -10.98
CA PRO A 91 5.57 -6.30 -11.71
C PRO A 91 5.87 -5.75 -13.11
N ASP A 92 7.04 -5.15 -13.32
CA ASP A 92 7.44 -4.49 -14.56
C ASP A 92 7.86 -5.54 -15.61
N GLN A 93 8.58 -6.58 -15.18
CA GLN A 93 8.83 -7.79 -15.99
C GLN A 93 7.55 -8.61 -16.21
N GLY A 94 6.71 -8.72 -15.17
CA GLY A 94 5.39 -9.34 -15.23
C GLY A 94 5.37 -10.88 -15.24
N GLY A 95 4.22 -11.44 -15.60
CA GLY A 95 3.92 -12.87 -15.47
C GLY A 95 3.07 -13.20 -14.23
N ASP A 96 3.23 -14.40 -13.71
CA ASP A 96 2.56 -14.91 -12.50
C ASP A 96 3.52 -14.98 -11.31
N ILE A 97 3.03 -14.68 -10.11
CA ILE A 97 3.79 -14.77 -8.85
C ILE A 97 4.19 -16.23 -8.62
N GLN A 98 5.50 -16.50 -8.52
CA GLN A 98 6.03 -17.84 -8.24
C GLN A 98 6.00 -18.09 -6.73
N ALA A 99 4.80 -18.35 -6.20
CA ALA A 99 4.55 -18.46 -4.77
C ALA A 99 5.16 -19.74 -4.17
N VAL A 100 5.95 -19.56 -3.11
CA VAL A 100 6.41 -20.61 -2.19
C VAL A 100 5.39 -20.81 -1.07
N GLU A 101 4.88 -19.71 -0.51
CA GLU A 101 3.81 -19.68 0.51
C GLU A 101 2.70 -18.71 0.10
N THR A 102 1.50 -18.87 0.65
CA THR A 102 0.31 -18.08 0.26
C THR A 102 -0.67 -17.91 1.41
N VAL A 103 -0.98 -16.66 1.76
CA VAL A 103 -1.92 -16.29 2.82
C VAL A 103 -3.05 -15.45 2.22
N LYS A 104 -4.28 -15.98 2.27
CA LYS A 104 -5.49 -15.20 1.94
C LYS A 104 -5.88 -14.34 3.15
N LEU A 105 -5.81 -13.03 2.99
CA LEU A 105 -6.17 -12.06 4.01
C LEU A 105 -7.66 -11.71 3.92
N VAL A 106 -8.16 -11.46 2.70
CA VAL A 106 -9.56 -11.11 2.42
C VAL A 106 -10.16 -12.09 1.42
N THR A 107 -11.22 -12.82 1.82
CA THR A 107 -11.96 -13.77 0.96
C THR A 107 -13.36 -13.31 0.59
N GLU A 108 -13.95 -12.41 1.37
CA GLU A 108 -15.23 -11.76 1.11
C GLU A 108 -14.99 -10.25 0.97
N PRO A 109 -15.68 -9.52 0.07
CA PRO A 109 -15.41 -8.10 -0.16
C PRO A 109 -15.53 -7.24 1.11
N VAL A 110 -14.52 -6.39 1.35
CA VAL A 110 -14.49 -5.43 2.45
C VAL A 110 -14.36 -4.01 1.89
N THR A 111 -15.26 -3.11 2.31
CA THR A 111 -15.16 -1.68 2.00
C THR A 111 -14.49 -0.96 3.15
N VAL A 112 -13.46 -0.17 2.85
CA VAL A 112 -12.73 0.67 3.81
C VAL A 112 -12.77 2.12 3.35
N ASP A 113 -12.79 3.06 4.30
CA ASP A 113 -12.69 4.48 4.02
C ASP A 113 -11.28 4.96 4.32
N LEU A 114 -10.53 5.33 3.27
CA LEU A 114 -9.13 5.73 3.40
C LEU A 114 -8.96 7.09 4.09
N ALA A 115 -10.03 7.88 4.18
CA ALA A 115 -10.08 9.15 4.92
C ALA A 115 -10.48 8.99 6.39
N GLU A 116 -10.80 7.79 6.89
CA GLU A 116 -11.29 7.61 8.28
C GLU A 116 -10.19 7.96 9.31
N GLY A 117 -10.35 9.06 10.04
CA GLY A 117 -9.47 9.47 11.14
C GLY A 117 -8.88 10.89 10.99
N PRO A 118 -7.98 11.32 11.89
CA PRO A 118 -7.28 12.60 11.76
C PRO A 118 -6.26 12.63 10.60
N GLU A 119 -5.67 13.80 10.38
CA GLU A 119 -4.62 14.09 9.38
C GLU A 119 -3.33 13.27 9.56
N ASP A 120 -3.06 12.81 10.79
CA ASP A 120 -1.84 12.09 11.22
C ASP A 120 -2.10 10.62 11.60
N ALA A 121 -3.21 10.03 11.13
CA ALA A 121 -3.60 8.66 11.44
C ALA A 121 -2.76 7.60 10.70
N ASP A 122 -2.47 6.49 11.38
CA ASP A 122 -1.93 5.28 10.75
C ASP A 122 -2.86 4.75 9.61
N PRO A 123 -2.32 4.05 8.61
CA PRO A 123 -3.11 3.31 7.62
C PRO A 123 -4.18 2.39 8.22
N ILE A 124 -5.32 2.26 7.52
CA ILE A 124 -6.49 1.53 8.01
C ILE A 124 -6.19 0.04 8.14
N GLU A 125 -6.19 -0.51 9.36
CA GLU A 125 -6.08 -1.96 9.58
C GLU A 125 -7.36 -2.65 9.09
N VAL A 126 -7.21 -3.51 8.08
CA VAL A 126 -8.33 -4.19 7.41
C VAL A 126 -8.63 -5.54 8.03
N THR A 127 -7.59 -6.33 8.32
CA THR A 127 -7.70 -7.69 8.88
C THR A 127 -6.34 -8.25 9.31
N GLY A 128 -6.34 -9.36 10.04
CA GLY A 128 -5.15 -10.13 10.42
C GLY A 128 -5.40 -11.63 10.34
N GLN A 129 -4.38 -12.40 9.96
CA GLN A 129 -4.43 -13.87 9.84
C GLN A 129 -3.16 -14.51 10.41
N GLN A 130 -3.29 -15.74 10.95
CA GLN A 130 -2.12 -16.53 11.31
C GLN A 130 -1.42 -17.05 10.05
N ALA A 131 -0.11 -16.82 9.96
CA ALA A 131 0.69 -17.03 8.76
C ALA A 131 2.05 -17.66 9.11
N PRO A 132 2.67 -18.49 8.24
CA PRO A 132 4.05 -18.91 8.39
C PRO A 132 5.00 -17.72 8.43
N ALA A 133 6.02 -17.75 9.30
CA ALA A 133 7.11 -16.79 9.28
C ALA A 133 7.86 -16.79 7.94
N GLY A 134 8.47 -15.66 7.57
CA GLY A 134 9.14 -15.43 6.30
C GLY A 134 8.90 -14.03 5.75
N GLU A 135 9.41 -13.73 4.55
CA GLU A 135 9.24 -12.43 3.90
C GLU A 135 8.10 -12.49 2.87
N TYR A 136 7.01 -11.76 3.14
CA TYR A 136 5.89 -11.59 2.22
C TYR A 136 6.21 -10.49 1.21
N ASP A 137 6.89 -10.89 0.13
CA ASP A 137 7.49 -10.02 -0.89
C ASP A 137 6.61 -9.81 -2.13
N ALA A 138 5.37 -10.30 -2.12
CA ALA A 138 4.37 -9.97 -3.13
C ALA A 138 2.95 -9.91 -2.53
N LEU A 139 2.14 -8.99 -3.06
CA LEU A 139 0.73 -8.81 -2.67
C LEU A 139 -0.15 -8.70 -3.93
N ALA A 140 -1.34 -9.31 -3.90
CA ALA A 140 -2.33 -9.16 -4.96
C ALA A 140 -3.72 -8.91 -4.38
N TRP A 141 -4.48 -7.99 -4.99
CA TRP A 141 -5.85 -7.66 -4.60
C TRP A 141 -6.69 -7.24 -5.79
N SER A 142 -8.00 -7.39 -5.63
CA SER A 142 -9.01 -6.92 -6.57
C SER A 142 -9.71 -5.68 -5.99
N LEU A 143 -9.85 -4.62 -6.78
CA LEU A 143 -10.94 -3.66 -6.57
C LEU A 143 -12.23 -4.28 -7.12
N VAL A 144 -13.21 -4.48 -6.24
CA VAL A 144 -14.47 -5.19 -6.54
C VAL A 144 -15.69 -4.29 -6.26
N THR A 145 -16.85 -4.62 -6.83
CA THR A 145 -18.01 -3.73 -6.77
C THR A 145 -18.87 -3.94 -5.53
N ALA A 146 -19.03 -2.90 -4.71
CA ALA A 146 -20.06 -2.78 -3.68
C ALA A 146 -20.88 -1.50 -3.90
N ASN A 147 -22.19 -1.53 -3.65
CA ASN A 147 -23.08 -0.37 -3.81
C ASN A 147 -22.99 0.32 -5.20
N ASN A 148 -22.72 -0.46 -6.26
CA ASN A 148 -22.47 -0.03 -7.65
C ASN A 148 -21.14 0.72 -7.90
N ALA A 149 -20.24 0.82 -6.92
CA ALA A 149 -18.92 1.41 -7.06
C ALA A 149 -17.79 0.43 -6.68
N THR A 150 -16.58 0.67 -7.18
CA THR A 150 -15.33 0.07 -6.69
C THR A 150 -14.52 1.09 -5.88
N ILE A 151 -14.64 2.38 -6.23
CA ILE A 151 -14.14 3.55 -5.51
C ILE A 151 -15.26 4.60 -5.48
N ALA A 152 -15.55 5.20 -4.32
CA ALA A 152 -16.51 6.27 -4.16
C ALA A 152 -15.94 7.40 -3.28
N MET A 153 -15.68 8.55 -3.90
CA MET A 153 -15.07 9.73 -3.31
C MET A 153 -16.12 10.81 -3.03
N GLU A 154 -16.10 11.38 -1.84
CA GLU A 154 -16.93 12.52 -1.42
C GLU A 154 -16.03 13.61 -0.81
N GLY A 155 -16.35 14.89 -1.02
CA GLY A 155 -15.53 16.00 -0.54
C GLY A 155 -15.85 17.35 -1.19
N THR A 156 -14.93 18.30 -1.05
CA THR A 156 -15.01 19.62 -1.69
C THR A 156 -13.78 19.94 -2.53
N ALA A 157 -13.99 20.66 -3.63
CA ALA A 157 -12.93 21.15 -4.49
C ALA A 157 -13.06 22.67 -4.68
N GLN A 158 -11.94 23.41 -4.54
CA GLN A 158 -11.93 24.87 -4.52
C GLN A 158 -10.88 25.46 -5.48
N LYS A 159 -11.29 26.46 -6.27
CA LYS A 159 -10.43 27.21 -7.19
C LYS A 159 -11.03 28.57 -7.52
N ASP A 160 -10.22 29.63 -7.52
CA ASP A 160 -10.61 31.00 -7.94
C ASP A 160 -11.90 31.55 -7.28
N GLY A 161 -12.22 31.09 -6.06
CA GLY A 161 -13.45 31.46 -5.34
C GLY A 161 -14.71 30.67 -5.74
N ARG A 162 -14.59 29.68 -6.63
CA ARG A 162 -15.61 28.64 -6.90
C ARG A 162 -15.33 27.43 -6.00
N THR A 163 -16.34 27.03 -5.24
CA THR A 163 -16.39 25.75 -4.52
C THR A 163 -17.27 24.78 -5.29
N ILE A 164 -16.93 23.49 -5.26
CA ILE A 164 -17.75 22.38 -5.75
C ILE A 164 -17.80 21.31 -4.67
N ASP A 165 -19.00 21.01 -4.18
CA ASP A 165 -19.24 19.82 -3.35
C ASP A 165 -19.37 18.62 -4.29
N PHE A 166 -18.58 17.56 -4.09
CA PHE A 166 -18.53 16.43 -5.02
C PHE A 166 -18.86 15.07 -4.38
N GLN A 167 -19.51 14.22 -5.17
CA GLN A 167 -19.71 12.80 -4.97
C GLN A 167 -19.45 12.09 -6.30
N VAL A 168 -18.33 11.35 -6.37
CA VAL A 168 -17.83 10.73 -7.60
C VAL A 168 -17.64 9.22 -7.37
N SER A 169 -18.41 8.41 -8.10
CA SER A 169 -18.46 6.96 -7.97
C SER A 169 -17.97 6.25 -9.23
N LEU A 170 -16.86 5.53 -9.10
CA LEU A 170 -16.20 4.78 -10.17
C LEU A 170 -16.59 3.31 -10.07
N ALA A 171 -16.90 2.65 -11.18
CA ALA A 171 -17.46 1.28 -11.21
C ALA A 171 -16.56 0.26 -11.91
N ARG A 172 -15.24 0.49 -11.94
CA ARG A 172 -14.28 -0.35 -12.67
C ARG A 172 -13.62 -1.37 -11.75
N GLN A 173 -13.75 -2.65 -12.09
CA GLN A 173 -13.08 -3.74 -11.40
C GLN A 173 -11.69 -3.96 -12.01
N MET A 174 -10.68 -4.12 -11.14
CA MET A 174 -9.28 -4.24 -11.54
C MET A 174 -8.54 -5.13 -10.55
N ARG A 175 -7.63 -5.98 -11.04
CA ARG A 175 -6.76 -6.81 -10.20
C ARG A 175 -5.31 -6.39 -10.29
N TYR A 176 -4.78 -5.95 -9.16
CA TYR A 176 -3.37 -5.63 -8.96
C TYR A 176 -2.58 -6.88 -8.54
N ARG A 177 -1.32 -6.93 -8.99
CA ARG A 177 -0.27 -7.81 -8.46
C ARG A 177 1.00 -6.99 -8.32
N CYS A 178 1.63 -7.03 -7.17
CA CYS A 178 2.66 -6.08 -6.78
C CYS A 178 3.83 -6.82 -6.14
N GLY A 179 5.03 -6.26 -6.27
CA GLY A 179 6.24 -6.81 -5.66
C GLY A 179 6.33 -6.51 -4.17
N ALA A 180 7.56 -6.36 -3.68
CA ALA A 180 7.82 -6.03 -2.28
C ALA A 180 7.41 -4.59 -1.96
N TYR A 181 6.97 -4.35 -0.72
CA TYR A 181 6.66 -3.01 -0.23
C TYR A 181 7.89 -2.10 -0.27
N VAL A 182 7.74 -0.88 -0.81
CA VAL A 182 8.79 0.14 -0.85
C VAL A 182 8.36 1.35 -0.02
N GLY A 183 9.27 1.84 0.82
CA GLY A 183 9.06 3.00 1.70
C GLY A 183 10.16 3.08 2.77
N GLU A 184 10.05 4.01 3.72
CA GLU A 184 11.09 4.20 4.76
C GLU A 184 11.29 2.96 5.66
N GLN A 185 10.24 2.18 5.89
CA GLN A 185 10.25 0.97 6.69
C GLN A 185 9.93 -0.25 5.83
N ARG A 186 10.72 -1.32 5.93
CA ARG A 186 10.39 -2.61 5.28
C ARG A 186 9.18 -3.23 5.98
N LYS A 187 8.12 -3.49 5.21
CA LYS A 187 6.94 -4.26 5.62
C LYS A 187 7.05 -5.71 5.09
N GLY A 188 6.08 -6.57 5.41
CA GLY A 188 6.02 -7.97 4.93
C GLY A 188 6.91 -9.00 5.65
N ILE A 189 7.90 -8.59 6.46
CA ILE A 189 8.79 -9.54 7.16
C ILE A 189 8.13 -10.06 8.45
N LEU A 190 7.64 -11.30 8.43
CA LEU A 190 7.00 -11.94 9.58
C LEU A 190 7.97 -12.83 10.35
N GLU A 191 8.33 -12.42 11.56
CA GLU A 191 9.13 -13.20 12.50
C GLU A 191 8.30 -14.27 13.26
N PRO A 192 8.89 -15.40 13.69
CA PRO A 192 8.25 -16.42 14.52
C PRO A 192 7.55 -15.87 15.77
N GLY A 193 6.21 -16.01 15.83
CA GLY A 193 5.39 -15.51 16.94
C GLY A 193 5.27 -13.98 17.02
N GLY A 194 5.77 -13.25 16.02
CA GLY A 194 5.62 -11.81 15.89
C GLY A 194 4.38 -11.42 15.08
N THR A 195 4.27 -10.11 14.80
CA THR A 195 3.27 -9.52 13.91
C THR A 195 3.99 -8.76 12.79
N ALA A 196 3.47 -8.84 11.57
CA ALA A 196 3.91 -8.03 10.43
C ALA A 196 2.70 -7.50 9.66
N ALA A 197 2.88 -6.42 8.92
CA ALA A 197 1.87 -5.88 8.02
C ALA A 197 2.31 -5.99 6.56
N VAL A 198 1.34 -6.15 5.66
CA VAL A 198 1.41 -5.82 4.23
C VAL A 198 0.37 -4.75 3.94
N GLU A 199 0.57 -3.94 2.91
CA GLU A 199 -0.26 -2.76 2.66
C GLU A 199 -0.69 -2.66 1.20
N ALA A 200 -1.96 -2.31 0.98
CA ALA A 200 -2.48 -1.85 -0.30
C ALA A 200 -2.61 -0.32 -0.27
N THR A 201 -1.78 0.36 -1.05
CA THR A 201 -1.67 1.83 -1.12
C THR A 201 -2.37 2.36 -2.37
N PHE A 202 -2.95 3.56 -2.30
CA PHE A 202 -3.74 4.18 -3.37
C PHE A 202 -3.29 5.61 -3.62
N HIS A 203 -2.45 5.80 -4.64
CA HIS A 203 -1.80 7.06 -5.03
C HIS A 203 -2.79 7.97 -5.80
N PHE A 204 -3.59 8.78 -5.08
CA PHE A 204 -4.67 9.56 -5.72
C PHE A 204 -4.19 10.74 -6.58
N ASP A 205 -2.93 11.15 -6.43
CA ASP A 205 -2.25 12.04 -7.38
C ASP A 205 -2.17 11.41 -8.79
N HIS A 206 -2.10 10.08 -8.95
CA HIS A 206 -2.18 9.44 -10.27
C HIS A 206 -3.51 9.76 -10.99
N LEU A 207 -4.59 10.04 -10.25
CA LEU A 207 -5.87 10.48 -10.80
C LEU A 207 -5.94 12.01 -11.00
N PHE A 208 -5.48 12.80 -10.05
CA PHE A 208 -5.70 14.25 -10.02
C PHE A 208 -4.46 15.10 -10.38
N GLY A 209 -3.29 14.47 -10.50
CA GLY A 209 -1.98 15.09 -10.60
C GLY A 209 -1.67 16.00 -9.42
N ASP A 210 -0.53 16.68 -9.48
CA ASP A 210 -0.04 17.57 -8.43
C ASP A 210 0.40 18.91 -9.04
N ALA A 211 0.07 20.01 -8.37
CA ALA A 211 0.48 21.36 -8.76
C ALA A 211 1.94 21.70 -8.40
N GLU A 212 2.59 20.94 -7.50
CA GLU A 212 4.01 21.13 -7.17
C GLU A 212 4.94 20.37 -8.13
N ALA A 213 4.48 19.23 -8.66
CA ALA A 213 5.15 18.44 -9.70
C ALA A 213 5.25 19.18 -11.06
N PRO A 214 6.28 18.88 -11.88
CA PRO A 214 6.42 19.48 -13.22
C PRO A 214 5.20 19.21 -14.10
N ALA A 215 4.67 20.25 -14.76
CA ALA A 215 3.48 20.14 -15.61
C ALA A 215 3.70 19.28 -16.87
N ASP A 216 4.95 19.09 -17.29
CA ASP A 216 5.38 18.23 -18.39
C ASP A 216 5.92 16.85 -17.94
N GLY A 217 5.96 16.57 -16.63
CA GLY A 217 6.39 15.30 -16.06
C GLY A 217 5.30 14.21 -16.11
N ASP A 218 5.71 12.93 -16.07
CA ASP A 218 4.85 11.78 -16.37
C ASP A 218 3.57 11.72 -15.52
N LEU A 219 3.64 12.03 -14.22
CA LEU A 219 2.48 12.13 -13.32
C LEU A 219 1.42 13.07 -13.90
N ASN A 220 1.81 14.33 -14.13
CA ASN A 220 0.90 15.38 -14.59
C ASN A 220 0.47 15.20 -16.05
N GLN A 221 1.22 14.48 -16.87
CA GLN A 221 0.83 14.18 -18.24
C GLN A 221 -0.20 13.04 -18.32
N ASN A 222 -0.17 12.08 -17.38
CA ASN A 222 -1.08 10.92 -17.38
C ASN A 222 -2.31 11.07 -16.47
N ALA A 223 -2.28 11.97 -15.48
CA ALA A 223 -3.43 12.23 -14.60
C ALA A 223 -4.55 13.06 -15.28
N LEU A 224 -5.79 12.89 -14.84
CA LEU A 224 -6.95 13.67 -15.30
C LEU A 224 -6.93 15.09 -14.73
N GLY A 225 -6.73 15.20 -13.41
CA GLY A 225 -7.01 16.43 -12.67
C GLY A 225 -8.50 16.66 -12.43
N PHE A 226 -8.82 17.75 -11.73
CA PHE A 226 -10.19 18.03 -11.32
C PHE A 226 -10.95 18.91 -12.33
N GLU A 227 -10.28 19.70 -13.17
CA GLU A 227 -10.93 20.59 -14.15
C GLU A 227 -11.96 19.88 -15.05
N PRO A 228 -11.71 18.67 -15.61
CA PRO A 228 -12.72 17.96 -16.42
C PRO A 228 -13.96 17.54 -15.61
N LEU A 229 -13.80 17.28 -14.31
CA LEU A 229 -14.90 16.96 -13.38
C LEU A 229 -15.66 18.24 -12.98
N ALA A 230 -14.93 19.33 -12.74
CA ALA A 230 -15.51 20.65 -12.43
C ALA A 230 -16.31 21.26 -13.58
N ALA A 231 -16.06 20.83 -14.82
CA ALA A 231 -16.87 21.17 -15.99
C ALA A 231 -18.26 20.48 -15.98
N LEU A 232 -18.42 19.39 -15.22
CA LEU A 232 -19.68 18.65 -15.07
C LEU A 232 -20.52 19.10 -13.86
N ALA A 233 -20.02 20.03 -13.05
CA ALA A 233 -20.70 20.47 -11.83
C ALA A 233 -21.77 21.54 -12.09
N GLU A 234 -22.98 21.31 -11.58
CA GLU A 234 -24.17 22.16 -11.73
C GLU A 234 -24.52 22.80 -10.37
N ASP A 235 -24.84 24.09 -10.35
CA ASP A 235 -25.20 24.87 -9.14
C ASP A 235 -24.25 24.71 -7.93
N GLY A 236 -22.97 24.40 -8.19
CA GLY A 236 -21.95 24.17 -7.16
C GLY A 236 -21.81 22.73 -6.68
N GLN A 237 -22.50 21.77 -7.32
CA GLN A 237 -22.46 20.36 -6.95
C GLN A 237 -22.07 19.45 -8.12
N LEU A 238 -21.27 18.43 -7.84
CA LEU A 238 -20.93 17.35 -8.76
C LEU A 238 -21.44 16.01 -8.21
N GLN A 239 -22.48 15.46 -8.81
CA GLN A 239 -22.89 14.08 -8.58
C GLN A 239 -22.66 13.29 -9.87
N ALA A 240 -21.70 12.36 -9.85
CA ALA A 240 -21.27 11.63 -11.04
C ALA A 240 -20.94 10.16 -10.75
N ASP A 241 -21.72 9.25 -11.33
CA ASP A 241 -21.38 7.83 -11.41
C ASP A 241 -20.58 7.53 -12.69
N ALA A 242 -20.12 6.28 -12.83
CA ALA A 242 -19.37 5.83 -14.01
C ALA A 242 -20.14 6.04 -15.33
N ASN A 243 -21.48 5.99 -15.31
CA ASN A 243 -22.31 6.26 -16.49
C ASN A 243 -22.31 7.74 -16.87
N ARG A 244 -22.47 8.66 -15.89
CA ARG A 244 -22.36 10.10 -16.11
C ARG A 244 -20.96 10.47 -16.60
N LEU A 245 -19.92 9.99 -15.95
CA LEU A 245 -18.53 10.25 -16.34
C LEU A 245 -18.28 9.83 -17.79
N ARG A 246 -18.67 8.59 -18.18
CA ARG A 246 -18.48 8.10 -19.55
C ARG A 246 -19.33 8.83 -20.60
N SER A 247 -20.47 9.42 -20.22
CA SER A 247 -21.39 10.09 -21.15
C SER A 247 -21.22 11.61 -21.23
N GLN A 248 -20.44 12.22 -20.33
CA GLN A 248 -20.25 13.68 -20.28
C GLN A 248 -18.78 14.14 -20.32
N LEU A 249 -17.81 13.30 -19.94
CA LEU A 249 -16.40 13.56 -20.26
C LEU A 249 -16.14 13.42 -21.77
N SER A 250 -15.07 14.04 -22.29
CA SER A 250 -14.62 13.74 -23.64
C SER A 250 -14.04 12.33 -23.73
N ASP A 251 -13.98 11.74 -24.93
CA ASP A 251 -13.33 10.43 -25.14
C ASP A 251 -11.88 10.42 -24.63
N ALA A 252 -11.16 11.55 -24.75
CA ALA A 252 -9.79 11.70 -24.26
C ALA A 252 -9.75 11.78 -22.73
N ASP A 253 -10.59 12.59 -22.09
CA ASP A 253 -10.66 12.69 -20.63
C ASP A 253 -11.09 11.35 -20.00
N TYR A 254 -12.05 10.65 -20.60
CA TYR A 254 -12.47 9.34 -20.14
C TYR A 254 -11.36 8.29 -20.33
N GLN A 255 -10.58 8.34 -21.42
CA GLN A 255 -9.40 7.48 -21.58
C GLN A 255 -8.30 7.80 -20.55
N THR A 256 -8.05 9.09 -20.25
CA THR A 256 -7.11 9.52 -19.22
C THR A 256 -7.52 9.03 -17.83
N LEU A 257 -8.80 9.21 -17.44
CA LEU A 257 -9.39 8.62 -16.24
C LEU A 257 -9.16 7.09 -16.20
N GLN A 258 -9.44 6.41 -17.30
CA GLN A 258 -9.28 4.97 -17.40
C GLN A 258 -7.81 4.50 -17.41
N ASN A 259 -6.84 5.36 -17.74
CA ASN A 259 -5.42 5.04 -17.65
C ASN A 259 -4.88 5.31 -16.25
N ALA A 260 -5.18 6.48 -15.67
CA ALA A 260 -4.88 6.83 -14.28
C ALA A 260 -5.33 5.75 -13.29
N LEU A 261 -6.56 5.24 -13.45
CA LEU A 261 -7.10 4.19 -12.58
C LEU A 261 -6.34 2.86 -12.64
N GLN A 262 -5.56 2.58 -13.70
CA GLN A 262 -4.71 1.38 -13.76
C GLN A 262 -3.39 1.57 -12.98
N GLY A 263 -2.93 2.80 -12.81
CA GLY A 263 -1.76 3.15 -12.00
C GLY A 263 -2.09 3.42 -10.52
N LEU A 264 -3.34 3.38 -10.10
CA LEU A 264 -3.75 3.86 -8.77
C LEU A 264 -3.21 3.02 -7.60
N GLY A 265 -3.11 1.69 -7.77
CA GLY A 265 -2.72 0.77 -6.69
C GLY A 265 -1.21 0.55 -6.60
N HIS A 266 -0.65 0.62 -5.40
CA HIS A 266 0.77 0.43 -5.06
C HIS A 266 0.94 -0.36 -3.74
N VAL A 267 2.19 -0.76 -3.42
CA VAL A 267 2.60 -1.28 -2.10
C VAL A 267 3.60 -0.31 -1.45
N GLY A 268 3.09 0.73 -0.80
CA GLY A 268 3.86 1.95 -0.51
C GLY A 268 4.17 2.67 -1.82
N GLU A 269 5.46 2.87 -2.11
CA GLU A 269 5.93 3.31 -3.43
C GLU A 269 6.02 2.15 -4.45
N GLY A 270 5.93 0.90 -3.98
CA GLY A 270 6.22 -0.27 -4.81
C GLY A 270 5.18 -0.49 -5.90
N HIS A 271 5.63 -0.64 -7.14
CA HIS A 271 4.75 -0.77 -8.30
C HIS A 271 3.78 -1.97 -8.20
N CYS A 272 2.62 -1.79 -8.80
CA CYS A 272 1.69 -2.88 -9.12
C CYS A 272 1.46 -2.97 -10.63
N ARG A 273 1.18 -4.19 -11.08
CA ARG A 273 0.72 -4.50 -12.42
C ARG A 273 -0.76 -4.87 -12.39
N VAL A 274 -1.58 -4.20 -13.22
CA VAL A 274 -2.97 -4.63 -13.46
C VAL A 274 -2.99 -5.75 -14.50
N ASN A 275 -3.46 -6.94 -14.10
CA ASN A 275 -3.51 -8.11 -14.99
C ASN A 275 -4.94 -8.48 -15.44
N GLU A 276 -5.97 -8.07 -14.70
CA GLU A 276 -7.37 -8.30 -15.05
C GLU A 276 -8.13 -6.98 -14.92
N VAL A 277 -8.89 -6.62 -15.96
CA VAL A 277 -9.84 -5.50 -15.97
C VAL A 277 -11.18 -6.05 -16.41
N THR A 278 -12.09 -6.27 -15.47
CA THR A 278 -13.50 -6.50 -15.81
C THR A 278 -14.15 -5.16 -16.09
N ALA A 279 -14.51 -4.97 -17.36
CA ALA A 279 -15.25 -3.80 -17.80
C ALA A 279 -16.59 -3.70 -17.04
N SER A 280 -17.01 -2.47 -16.75
CA SER A 280 -18.19 -2.19 -15.92
C SER A 280 -19.48 -2.69 -16.56
N ALA A 281 -20.55 -2.85 -15.76
CA ALA A 281 -21.88 -3.27 -16.22
C ALA A 281 -22.58 -2.14 -17.02
N GLY A 282 -22.03 -1.83 -18.19
CA GLY A 282 -22.30 -0.67 -19.04
C GLY A 282 -21.30 -0.55 -20.20
N ASP A 283 -20.14 -1.21 -20.09
CA ASP A 283 -19.11 -1.31 -21.14
C ASP A 283 -19.47 -2.30 -22.25
N GLY A 284 -20.61 -2.03 -22.88
CA GLY A 284 -20.92 -2.53 -24.21
C GLY A 284 -19.82 -2.10 -25.19
N ASN A 285 -19.07 -3.10 -25.67
CA ASN A 285 -17.94 -2.91 -26.57
C ASN A 285 -18.41 -2.36 -27.93
N PRO A 286 -17.89 -1.22 -28.42
CA PRO A 286 -18.15 -0.77 -29.77
C PRO A 286 -17.61 -1.80 -30.77
N SER A 287 -18.39 -2.10 -31.80
CA SER A 287 -18.09 -3.08 -32.86
C SER A 287 -17.82 -2.38 -34.20
#